data_AF-V5GSH4-F1
#
_entry.id   AF-V5GSH4-F1
#
_cell.length_a   1.000
_cell.length_b   1.000
_cell.length_c   1.000
_cell.angle_alpha   90.00
_cell.angle_beta   90.00
_cell.angle_gamma   90.00
#
_symmetry.space_group_name_H-M   'P 1'
#
loop_
_entity.id
_entity.type
_entity.pdbx_description
1 polymer ?
#
loop_
_entity_poly.entity_id
_entity_poly.type
_entity_poly.pdbx_seq_one_letter_code
_entity_poly.pdbx_strand_id
1 'polypeptide(L)'
;MKRNIKTVLKFFLLSAVTVVFTVLLFRIFKSKQYPQNELFIKNRISGLEPIAPQNEFELVDNEKIDWHDYEKIKTDSLRTGPGEQGKPAYLSSSENQNYDKLYKVNGFNAALSDKIALNRAVPDIRHSGCKSKKYLKHLPSVSVIVPFHNEHWTTLLRTATSVVNRSPDHLLKEVILVDDFSSKGTKFMA
;
A
#
# COMPACT_ATOMS: atom_id res chain seq x y z
N MET A 1 30.28 -50.59 -14.74
CA MET A 1 30.46 -49.18 -14.31
C MET A 1 30.60 -49.10 -12.79
N LYS A 2 31.83 -49.22 -12.26
CA LYS A 2 32.09 -49.06 -10.81
C LYS A 2 32.05 -47.57 -10.49
N ARG A 3 30.86 -47.05 -10.16
CA ARG A 3 30.68 -45.66 -9.72
C ARG A 3 31.58 -45.43 -8.51
N ASN A 4 32.49 -44.47 -8.64
CA ASN A 4 33.60 -44.24 -7.74
C ASN A 4 33.06 -43.78 -6.38
N ILE A 5 32.74 -44.75 -5.51
CA ILE A 5 32.10 -44.58 -4.20
C ILE A 5 32.87 -43.60 -3.33
N LYS A 6 34.20 -43.54 -3.53
CA LYS A 6 35.10 -42.56 -2.90
C LYS A 6 34.75 -41.12 -3.26
N THR A 7 34.33 -40.86 -4.51
CA THR A 7 33.89 -39.54 -4.96
C THR A 7 32.55 -39.16 -4.32
N VAL A 8 31.60 -40.10 -4.26
CA VAL A 8 30.30 -39.86 -3.60
C VAL A 8 30.48 -39.58 -2.11
N LEU A 9 31.33 -40.37 -1.43
CA LEU A 9 31.64 -40.16 -0.01
C LEU A 9 32.29 -38.79 0.24
N LYS A 10 33.20 -38.35 -0.65
CA LYS A 10 33.81 -37.01 -0.59
C LYS A 10 32.77 -35.89 -0.75
N PHE A 11 31.79 -36.03 -1.64
CA PHE A 11 30.73 -35.05 -1.81
C PHE A 11 29.82 -34.95 -0.56
N PHE A 12 29.45 -36.09 0.04
CA PHE A 12 28.68 -36.10 1.28
C PHE A 12 29.45 -35.49 2.46
N LEU A 13 30.76 -35.76 2.54
CA LEU A 13 31.60 -35.20 3.59
C LEU A 13 31.77 -33.69 3.42
N LEU A 14 31.93 -33.21 2.17
CA LEU A 14 31.99 -31.78 1.87
C LEU A 14 30.67 -31.05 2.18
N SER A 15 29.52 -31.64 1.85
CA SER A 15 28.21 -31.04 2.14
C SER A 15 27.89 -31.00 3.64
N ALA A 16 28.29 -32.02 4.40
CA ALA A 16 28.13 -32.01 5.86
C ALA A 16 28.96 -30.90 6.50
N VAL A 17 30.20 -30.69 6.04
CA VAL A 17 31.08 -29.61 6.55
C VAL A 17 30.51 -28.24 6.25
N THR A 18 29.95 -28.00 5.05
CA THR A 18 29.37 -26.69 4.71
C THR A 18 28.11 -26.38 5.52
N VAL A 19 27.26 -27.37 5.79
CA VAL A 19 26.08 -27.21 6.66
C VAL A 19 26.50 -26.88 8.10
N VAL A 20 27.48 -27.59 8.65
CA VAL A 20 27.98 -27.31 10.01
C VAL A 20 28.60 -25.91 10.09
N PHE A 21 29.42 -25.54 9.11
CA PHE A 21 30.05 -24.22 9.06
C PHE A 21 29.02 -23.07 8.95
N THR A 22 28.01 -23.22 8.10
CA THR A 22 26.94 -22.21 7.95
C THR A 22 26.06 -22.08 9.20
N VAL A 23 25.75 -23.19 9.88
CA VAL A 23 25.03 -23.17 11.16
C VAL A 23 25.86 -22.51 12.27
N LEU A 24 27.16 -22.78 12.33
CA LEU A 24 28.08 -22.14 13.28
C LEU A 24 28.18 -20.64 13.01
N LEU A 25 28.36 -20.22 11.76
CA LEU A 25 28.32 -18.81 11.38
C LEU A 25 26.99 -18.17 11.78
N PHE A 26 25.85 -18.79 11.49
CA PHE A 26 24.56 -18.24 11.86
C PHE A 26 24.39 -18.10 13.38
N ARG A 27 24.90 -19.05 14.18
CA ARG A 27 24.90 -18.93 15.65
C ARG A 27 25.81 -17.82 16.15
N ILE A 28 27.00 -17.65 15.56
CA ILE A 28 27.95 -16.59 15.91
C ILE A 28 27.40 -15.20 15.52
N PHE A 29 26.80 -15.08 14.34
CA PHE A 29 26.21 -13.81 13.89
C PHE A 29 24.93 -13.47 14.65
N LYS A 30 24.13 -14.47 15.06
CA LYS A 30 22.93 -14.24 15.86
C LYS A 30 23.24 -13.98 17.36
N SER A 31 24.39 -14.42 17.88
CA SER A 31 24.79 -14.15 19.27
C SER A 31 25.36 -12.74 19.48
N LYS A 32 25.64 -11.99 18.41
CA LYS A 32 25.98 -10.57 18.51
C LYS A 32 24.70 -9.75 18.73
N GLN A 33 24.16 -9.92 19.92
CA GLN A 33 23.10 -9.13 20.49
C GLN A 33 23.51 -7.65 20.41
N TYR A 34 22.72 -6.89 19.67
CA TYR A 34 22.80 -5.46 19.56
C TYR A 34 22.80 -4.88 20.99
N PRO A 35 23.80 -4.08 21.40
CA PRO A 35 23.77 -3.45 22.70
C PRO A 35 22.54 -2.55 22.79
N GLN A 36 21.84 -2.63 23.92
CA GLN A 36 20.66 -1.84 24.23
C GLN A 36 20.97 -0.34 24.16
N ASN A 37 20.72 0.26 23.00
CA ASN A 37 20.56 1.71 22.83
C ASN A 37 19.06 2.08 22.80
N GLU A 38 18.19 1.29 23.44
CA GLU A 38 16.76 1.65 23.59
C GLU A 38 16.59 2.92 24.44
N LEU A 39 17.49 3.19 25.39
CA LEU A 39 17.39 4.38 26.24
C LEU A 39 17.71 5.69 25.48
N PHE A 40 18.56 5.63 24.44
CA PHE A 40 18.98 6.83 23.69
C PHE A 40 18.01 7.24 22.57
N ILE A 41 17.22 6.30 22.05
CA ILE A 41 16.18 6.58 21.04
C ILE A 41 14.91 7.16 21.69
N LYS A 42 14.57 6.71 22.91
CA LYS A 42 13.35 7.13 23.62
C LYS A 42 13.29 8.64 23.91
N ASN A 43 14.44 9.28 24.11
CA ASN A 43 14.51 10.71 24.46
C ASN A 43 14.53 11.65 23.25
N ARG A 44 14.63 11.14 22.01
CA ARG A 44 14.69 11.98 20.80
C ARG A 44 13.42 11.93 19.94
N ILE A 45 12.54 10.96 20.20
CA ILE A 45 11.23 10.85 19.56
C ILE A 45 10.15 10.92 20.65
N SER A 46 10.10 12.04 21.36
CA SER A 46 8.88 12.40 22.11
C SER A 46 7.95 13.16 21.17
N GLY A 47 7.57 12.51 20.06
CA GLY A 47 6.29 12.85 19.46
C GLY A 47 5.24 12.46 20.49
N LEU A 48 4.24 13.31 20.70
CA LEU A 48 3.05 12.93 21.49
C LEU A 48 2.58 11.57 20.94
N GLU A 49 2.58 10.53 21.78
CA GLU A 49 1.88 9.31 21.42
C GLU A 49 0.43 9.70 21.07
N PRO A 50 -0.16 9.13 20.01
CA PRO A 50 -1.55 9.38 19.70
C PRO A 50 -2.38 9.06 20.94
N ILE A 51 -2.97 10.09 21.55
CA ILE A 51 -3.88 9.92 22.68
C ILE A 51 -5.09 9.22 22.07
N ALA A 52 -5.24 7.92 22.36
CA ALA A 52 -6.48 7.22 22.07
C ALA A 52 -7.61 8.02 22.76
N PRO A 53 -8.74 8.28 22.08
CA PRO A 53 -9.84 9.00 22.69
C PRO A 53 -10.18 8.33 24.02
N GLN A 54 -10.13 9.10 25.12
CA GLN A 54 -10.31 8.59 26.48
C GLN A 54 -11.73 8.12 26.77
N ASN A 55 -12.67 8.42 25.88
CA ASN A 55 -13.97 7.81 25.90
C ASN A 55 -13.81 6.39 25.37
N GLU A 56 -13.79 5.41 26.27
CA GLU A 56 -14.35 4.09 25.96
C GLU A 56 -15.64 4.36 25.17
N PHE A 57 -15.64 4.03 23.89
CA PHE A 57 -16.87 4.01 23.11
C PHE A 57 -17.70 2.92 23.77
N GLU A 58 -18.53 3.27 24.75
CA GLU A 58 -19.63 2.41 25.14
C GLU A 58 -20.42 2.18 23.85
N LEU A 59 -20.35 0.96 23.34
CA LEU A 59 -21.18 0.51 22.24
C LEU A 59 -22.61 0.47 22.77
N VAL A 60 -23.26 1.62 22.85
CA VAL A 60 -24.62 1.79 23.39
C VAL A 60 -25.63 1.00 22.56
N ASP A 61 -25.28 0.68 21.31
CA ASP A 61 -26.15 -0.05 20.39
C ASP A 61 -25.36 -1.02 19.49
N ASN A 62 -25.81 -2.28 19.45
CA ASN A 62 -25.28 -3.35 18.61
C ASN A 62 -25.99 -3.45 17.24
N GLU A 63 -26.81 -2.46 16.87
CA GLU A 63 -27.47 -2.37 15.58
C GLU A 63 -26.45 -2.47 14.42
N LYS A 64 -26.68 -3.42 13.52
CA LYS A 64 -25.87 -3.62 12.31
C LYS A 64 -26.63 -3.21 11.07
N ILE A 65 -26.02 -2.34 10.27
CA ILE A 65 -26.55 -1.88 8.99
C ILE A 65 -25.69 -2.36 7.82
N ASP A 66 -26.28 -2.31 6.65
CA ASP A 66 -25.56 -2.48 5.40
C ASP A 66 -24.93 -1.16 4.97
N TRP A 67 -23.61 -1.14 4.81
CA TRP A 67 -22.85 0.04 4.41
C TRP A 67 -22.59 0.12 2.90
N HIS A 68 -23.10 -0.84 2.12
CA HIS A 68 -22.93 -0.82 0.66
C HIS A 68 -23.79 0.28 0.03
N ASP A 69 -23.13 1.20 -0.68
CA ASP A 69 -23.80 2.17 -1.54
C ASP A 69 -24.10 1.54 -2.92
N TYR A 70 -25.30 0.96 -3.04
CA TYR A 70 -25.71 0.25 -4.25
C TYR A 70 -25.92 1.17 -5.46
N GLU A 71 -26.34 2.42 -5.27
CA GLU A 71 -26.48 3.39 -6.36
C GLU A 71 -25.09 3.81 -6.88
N LYS A 72 -24.12 4.03 -5.98
CA LYS A 72 -22.74 4.30 -6.38
C LYS A 72 -22.11 3.11 -7.09
N ILE A 73 -22.34 1.89 -6.61
CA ILE A 73 -21.87 0.66 -7.29
C ILE A 73 -22.47 0.56 -8.69
N LYS A 74 -23.78 0.82 -8.84
CA LYS A 74 -24.48 0.79 -10.13
C LYS A 74 -23.94 1.86 -11.07
N THR A 75 -23.80 3.10 -10.62
CA THR A 75 -23.23 4.19 -11.44
C THR A 75 -21.78 3.92 -11.84
N ASP A 76 -20.94 3.43 -10.92
CA ASP A 76 -19.56 3.02 -11.23
C ASP A 76 -19.54 1.88 -12.26
N SER A 77 -20.46 0.93 -12.20
CA SER A 77 -20.52 -0.19 -13.17
C SER A 77 -20.79 0.25 -14.61
N LEU A 78 -21.44 1.41 -14.80
CA LEU A 78 -21.79 1.98 -16.10
C LEU A 78 -20.68 2.85 -16.68
N ARG A 79 -19.62 3.15 -15.92
CA ARG A 79 -18.53 4.01 -16.37
C ARG A 79 -17.70 3.34 -17.46
N THR A 80 -17.39 4.12 -18.49
CA THR A 80 -16.59 3.72 -19.65
C THR A 80 -15.48 4.73 -19.89
N GLY A 81 -14.38 4.26 -20.49
CA GLY A 81 -13.19 5.07 -20.74
C GLY A 81 -11.89 4.33 -20.40
N PRO A 82 -10.74 4.97 -20.63
CA PRO A 82 -9.44 4.38 -20.33
C PRO A 82 -9.28 4.01 -18.85
N GLY A 83 -9.00 2.73 -18.57
CA GLY A 83 -8.72 2.24 -17.22
C GLY A 83 -9.94 2.02 -16.32
N GLU A 84 -11.15 2.31 -16.82
CA GLU A 84 -12.42 2.04 -16.14
C GLU A 84 -12.64 0.53 -15.97
N GLN A 85 -13.33 0.15 -14.88
CA GLN A 85 -13.49 -1.25 -14.46
C GLN A 85 -12.16 -2.00 -14.30
N GLY A 86 -11.06 -1.27 -14.04
CA GLY A 86 -9.73 -1.85 -13.90
C GLY A 86 -9.19 -2.49 -15.18
N LYS A 87 -9.81 -2.24 -16.34
CA LYS A 87 -9.36 -2.76 -17.63
C LYS A 87 -7.99 -2.17 -17.99
N PRO A 88 -7.14 -2.92 -18.72
CA PRO A 88 -5.90 -2.37 -19.23
C PRO A 88 -6.19 -1.18 -20.16
N ALA A 89 -5.30 -0.18 -20.12
CA ALA A 89 -5.32 0.97 -21.00
C ALA A 89 -3.95 1.09 -21.68
N TYR A 90 -3.92 1.78 -22.82
CA TYR A 90 -2.73 1.86 -23.66
C TYR A 90 -2.51 3.30 -24.12
N LEU A 91 -1.24 3.66 -24.29
CA LEU A 91 -0.85 4.91 -24.94
C LEU A 91 -0.87 4.71 -26.46
N SER A 92 -1.32 5.70 -27.22
CA SER A 92 -1.07 5.70 -28.66
C SER A 92 0.41 6.02 -28.96
N SER A 93 0.86 5.72 -30.18
CA SER A 93 2.25 5.93 -30.60
C SER A 93 2.72 7.38 -30.46
N SER A 94 1.82 8.36 -30.69
CA SER A 94 2.13 9.79 -30.54
C SER A 94 2.30 10.21 -29.08
N GLU A 95 1.64 9.51 -28.15
CA GLU A 95 1.64 9.83 -26.71
C GLU A 95 2.77 9.12 -25.96
N ASN A 96 3.46 8.21 -26.64
CA ASN A 96 4.58 7.46 -26.09
C ASN A 96 5.85 8.31 -25.93
N GLN A 97 5.87 9.53 -26.46
CA GLN A 97 7.03 10.45 -26.39
C GLN A 97 7.48 10.75 -24.95
N ASN A 98 6.52 10.84 -24.01
CA ASN A 98 6.81 11.12 -22.61
C ASN A 98 6.93 9.86 -21.74
N TYR A 99 6.69 8.67 -22.30
CA TYR A 99 6.70 7.42 -21.55
C TYR A 99 8.05 7.19 -20.87
N ASP A 100 9.14 7.16 -21.62
CA ASP A 100 10.47 6.84 -21.07
C ASP A 100 10.90 7.84 -20.00
N LYS A 101 10.66 9.13 -20.25
CA LYS A 101 10.98 10.21 -19.32
C LYS A 101 10.22 10.06 -18.00
N LEU A 102 8.90 9.87 -18.08
CA LEU A 102 8.05 9.77 -16.89
C LEU A 102 8.22 8.44 -16.17
N TYR A 103 8.50 7.35 -16.88
CA TYR A 103 8.79 6.06 -16.31
C TYR A 103 10.09 6.09 -15.51
N LYS A 104 11.15 6.71 -16.04
CA LYS A 104 12.44 6.83 -15.36
C LYS A 104 12.37 7.59 -14.04
N VAL A 105 11.47 8.57 -13.93
CA VAL A 105 11.32 9.41 -12.73
C VAL A 105 10.39 8.78 -11.69
N ASN A 106 9.34 8.08 -12.12
CA ASN A 106 8.27 7.62 -11.23
C ASN A 106 8.30 6.10 -10.96
N GLY A 107 9.00 5.31 -11.78
CA GLY A 107 9.03 3.85 -11.68
C GLY A 107 7.78 3.14 -12.25
N PHE A 108 6.86 3.89 -12.84
CA PHE A 108 5.65 3.38 -13.49
C PHE A 108 5.23 4.27 -14.68
N ASN A 109 4.24 3.82 -15.46
CA ASN A 109 3.74 4.56 -16.62
C ASN A 109 2.87 5.76 -16.22
N ALA A 110 3.53 6.83 -15.75
CA ALA A 110 2.88 8.07 -15.34
C ALA A 110 2.17 8.78 -16.52
N ALA A 111 2.71 8.68 -17.74
CA ALA A 111 2.04 9.19 -18.95
C ALA A 111 0.65 8.56 -19.16
N LEU A 112 0.52 7.25 -18.91
CA LEU A 112 -0.76 6.56 -18.95
C LEU A 112 -1.65 6.88 -17.75
N SER A 113 -1.06 7.02 -16.55
CA SER A 113 -1.81 7.48 -15.37
C SER A 113 -2.54 8.79 -15.65
N ASP A 114 -1.89 9.73 -16.34
CA ASP A 114 -2.48 11.05 -16.65
C ASP A 114 -3.72 10.98 -17.53
N LYS A 115 -3.89 9.89 -18.30
CA LYS A 115 -5.07 9.63 -19.14
C LYS A 115 -6.23 9.01 -18.38
N ILE A 116 -5.93 8.30 -17.30
CA ILE A 116 -6.93 7.55 -16.54
C ILE A 116 -7.64 8.54 -15.61
N ALA A 117 -8.96 8.52 -15.58
CA ALA A 117 -9.77 9.40 -14.75
C ALA A 117 -9.44 9.26 -13.25
N LEU A 118 -9.23 10.37 -12.54
CA LEU A 118 -8.92 10.39 -11.09
C LEU A 118 -9.95 9.63 -10.24
N ASN A 119 -11.20 9.60 -10.70
CA ASN A 119 -12.30 8.90 -10.07
C ASN A 119 -12.72 7.61 -10.81
N ARG A 120 -11.79 6.95 -11.54
CA ARG A 120 -12.12 5.72 -12.28
C ARG A 120 -12.81 4.66 -11.41
N ALA A 121 -13.75 3.92 -12.01
CA ALA A 121 -14.33 2.72 -11.44
C ALA A 121 -13.32 1.57 -11.44
N VAL A 122 -13.44 0.72 -10.42
CA VAL A 122 -12.57 -0.45 -10.18
C VAL A 122 -13.50 -1.64 -10.02
N PRO A 123 -13.15 -2.83 -10.55
CA PRO A 123 -14.06 -3.97 -10.51
C PRO A 123 -14.16 -4.51 -9.09
N ASP A 124 -15.34 -4.98 -8.70
CA ASP A 124 -15.55 -5.64 -7.42
C ASP A 124 -15.02 -7.07 -7.46
N ILE A 125 -13.77 -7.26 -7.04
CA ILE A 125 -13.10 -8.56 -6.93
C ILE A 125 -13.23 -9.21 -5.54
N ARG A 126 -14.07 -8.65 -4.66
CA ARG A 126 -14.23 -9.17 -3.29
C ARG A 126 -14.87 -10.56 -3.31
N HIS A 127 -14.64 -11.33 -2.25
CA HIS A 127 -15.33 -12.61 -2.05
C HIS A 127 -16.85 -12.39 -2.03
N SER A 128 -17.62 -13.33 -2.61
CA SER A 128 -19.09 -13.20 -2.72
C SER A 128 -19.77 -12.94 -1.38
N GLY A 129 -19.29 -13.58 -0.31
CA GLY A 129 -19.77 -13.38 1.06
C GLY A 129 -19.51 -11.99 1.66
N CYS A 130 -18.69 -11.13 1.05
CA CYS A 130 -18.52 -9.74 1.50
C CYS A 130 -19.76 -8.89 1.21
N LYS A 131 -20.50 -9.20 0.16
CA LYS A 131 -21.69 -8.42 -0.27
C LYS A 131 -22.87 -8.51 0.70
N SER A 132 -22.87 -9.51 1.58
CA SER A 132 -23.90 -9.71 2.61
C SER A 132 -23.43 -9.34 4.01
N LYS A 133 -22.20 -8.81 4.17
CA LYS A 133 -21.70 -8.37 5.49
C LYS A 133 -22.35 -7.07 5.91
N LYS A 134 -22.79 -7.05 7.17
CA LYS A 134 -23.28 -5.86 7.88
C LYS A 134 -22.32 -5.49 9.00
N TYR A 135 -22.21 -4.21 9.27
CA TYR A 135 -21.33 -3.66 10.31
C TYR A 135 -22.13 -2.78 11.26
N LEU A 136 -21.54 -2.44 12.41
CA LEU A 136 -22.18 -1.55 13.37
C LEU A 136 -22.60 -0.24 12.69
N LYS A 137 -23.76 0.28 13.07
CA LYS A 137 -24.28 1.57 12.60
C LYS A 137 -23.43 2.74 13.10
N HIS A 138 -22.93 2.62 14.32
CA HIS A 138 -22.08 3.63 14.94
C HIS A 138 -20.63 3.16 14.89
N LEU A 139 -19.87 3.77 14.00
CA LEU A 139 -18.43 3.57 13.85
C LEU A 139 -17.70 4.86 14.22
N PRO A 140 -16.50 4.77 14.80
CA PRO A 140 -15.69 5.96 15.06
C PRO A 140 -15.26 6.60 13.73
N SER A 141 -15.23 7.93 13.69
CA SER A 141 -14.64 8.67 12.57
C SER A 141 -13.13 8.45 12.51
N VAL A 142 -12.55 8.48 11.31
CA VAL A 142 -11.12 8.29 11.08
C VAL A 142 -10.52 9.46 10.28
N SER A 143 -9.25 9.77 10.57
CA SER A 143 -8.39 10.62 9.74
C SER A 143 -7.50 9.72 8.88
N VAL A 144 -7.45 9.96 7.57
CA VAL A 144 -6.61 9.19 6.64
C VAL A 144 -5.34 9.97 6.35
N ILE A 145 -4.19 9.42 6.74
CA ILE A 145 -2.88 10.04 6.54
C ILE A 145 -2.17 9.36 5.35
N VAL A 146 -1.79 10.15 4.35
CA VAL A 146 -1.08 9.68 3.15
C VAL A 146 0.29 10.37 3.09
N PRO A 147 1.36 9.73 3.60
CA PRO A 147 2.70 10.22 3.39
C PRO A 147 3.10 10.05 1.93
N PHE A 148 3.74 11.05 1.34
CA PHE A 148 4.25 10.99 -0.02
C PHE A 148 5.62 11.65 -0.11
N HIS A 149 6.50 11.06 -0.93
CA HIS A 149 7.78 11.65 -1.32
C HIS A 149 7.91 11.57 -2.82
N ASN A 150 7.94 12.71 -3.51
CA ASN A 150 8.09 12.76 -4.96
C ASN A 150 7.09 11.86 -5.71
N GLU A 151 5.85 11.72 -5.23
CA GLU A 151 4.82 10.95 -5.90
C GLU A 151 4.37 11.65 -7.20
N HIS A 152 3.90 10.90 -8.20
CA HIS A 152 3.34 11.53 -9.40
C HIS A 152 1.97 12.15 -9.09
N TRP A 153 1.66 13.29 -9.70
CA TRP A 153 0.48 14.08 -9.34
C TRP A 153 -0.84 13.29 -9.49
N THR A 154 -1.02 12.62 -10.62
CA THR A 154 -2.28 11.91 -10.91
C THR A 154 -2.43 10.61 -10.12
N THR A 155 -1.35 10.03 -9.58
CA THR A 155 -1.46 8.90 -8.67
C THR A 155 -1.83 9.37 -7.26
N LEU A 156 -1.16 10.40 -6.75
CA LEU A 156 -1.48 10.99 -5.44
C LEU A 156 -2.94 11.48 -5.38
N LEU A 157 -3.39 12.24 -6.40
CA LEU A 157 -4.77 12.70 -6.45
C LEU A 157 -5.77 11.56 -6.59
N ARG A 158 -5.46 10.51 -7.34
CA ARG A 158 -6.35 9.35 -7.48
C ARG A 158 -6.51 8.60 -6.17
N THR A 159 -5.44 8.52 -5.36
CA THR A 159 -5.50 7.99 -3.99
C THR A 159 -6.46 8.83 -3.14
N ALA A 160 -6.23 10.15 -3.03
CA ALA A 160 -7.10 11.04 -2.24
C ALA A 160 -8.56 11.01 -2.72
N THR A 161 -8.77 11.08 -4.04
CA THR A 161 -10.10 11.01 -4.67
C THR A 161 -10.80 9.68 -4.38
N SER A 162 -10.06 8.57 -4.34
CA SER A 162 -10.65 7.26 -4.05
C SER A 162 -11.11 7.14 -2.60
N VAL A 163 -10.36 7.72 -1.66
CA VAL A 163 -10.73 7.79 -0.24
C VAL A 163 -12.01 8.61 -0.09
N VAL A 164 -12.02 9.84 -0.62
CA VAL A 164 -13.18 10.74 -0.53
C VAL A 164 -14.43 10.10 -1.16
N ASN A 165 -14.32 9.52 -2.36
CA ASN A 165 -15.49 9.02 -3.09
C ASN A 165 -16.00 7.64 -2.64
N ARG A 166 -15.23 6.90 -1.82
CA ARG A 166 -15.57 5.52 -1.41
C ARG A 166 -15.58 5.31 0.10
N SER A 167 -15.45 6.38 0.88
CA SER A 167 -15.64 6.38 2.32
C SER A 167 -16.93 7.12 2.65
N PRO A 168 -17.77 6.63 3.59
CA PRO A 168 -18.94 7.37 4.03
C PRO A 168 -18.53 8.71 4.66
N ASP A 169 -19.13 9.82 4.20
CA ASP A 169 -18.74 11.19 4.55
C ASP A 169 -18.62 11.45 6.06
N HIS A 170 -19.55 10.92 6.85
CA HIS A 170 -19.57 11.12 8.30
C HIS A 170 -18.54 10.28 9.07
N LEU A 171 -17.95 9.26 8.44
CA LEU A 171 -16.86 8.46 9.01
C LEU A 171 -15.49 9.01 8.62
N LEU A 172 -15.40 9.78 7.54
CA LEU A 172 -14.14 10.37 7.09
C LEU A 172 -14.00 11.80 7.64
N LYS A 173 -13.17 11.96 8.67
CA LYS A 173 -12.94 13.27 9.29
C LYS A 173 -12.10 14.19 8.40
N GLU A 174 -10.99 13.69 7.89
CA GLU A 174 -10.02 14.44 7.08
C GLU A 174 -9.10 13.50 6.30
N VAL A 175 -8.53 14.01 5.20
CA VAL A 175 -7.45 13.37 4.45
C VAL A 175 -6.22 14.28 4.53
N ILE A 176 -5.18 13.81 5.20
CA ILE A 176 -3.94 14.56 5.44
C ILE A 176 -2.87 14.04 4.48
N LEU A 177 -2.49 14.86 3.51
CA LEU A 177 -1.35 14.56 2.63
C LEU A 177 -0.08 15.10 3.29
N VAL A 178 0.84 14.22 3.66
CA VAL A 178 2.06 14.56 4.37
C VAL A 178 3.23 14.50 3.39
N ASP A 179 3.79 15.66 3.05
CA ASP A 179 4.98 15.73 2.20
C ASP A 179 6.24 15.38 3.00
N ASP A 180 6.87 14.27 2.64
CA ASP A 180 8.16 13.84 3.19
C ASP A 180 9.31 14.47 2.38
N PHE A 181 9.41 15.80 2.44
CA PHE A 181 10.48 16.59 1.82
C PHE A 181 10.68 16.32 0.32
N SER A 182 9.60 16.39 -0.46
CA SER A 182 9.66 16.25 -1.91
C SER A 182 10.56 17.31 -2.57
N SER A 183 11.31 16.89 -3.58
CA SER A 183 12.19 17.75 -4.38
C SER A 183 11.59 18.12 -5.74
N LYS A 184 10.51 17.45 -6.15
CA LYS A 184 9.70 17.82 -7.31
C LYS A 184 9.04 19.16 -7.01
N GLY A 185 9.62 20.25 -7.54
CA GLY A 185 9.00 21.57 -7.46
C GLY A 185 7.61 21.53 -8.07
N THR A 186 6.61 21.96 -7.32
CA THR A 186 5.24 22.14 -7.79
C THR A 186 5.22 23.25 -8.83
N LYS A 187 5.49 22.90 -10.09
CA LYS A 187 5.09 23.73 -11.24
C LYS A 187 3.57 23.66 -11.35
N PHE A 188 2.88 24.35 -10.44
CA PHE A 188 1.48 24.68 -10.60
C PHE A 188 1.37 25.59 -11.84
N MET A 189 0.57 25.15 -12.81
CA MET A 189 -0.05 25.94 -13.89
C MET A 189 0.78 27.11 -14.45
N ALA A 190 1.44 26.87 -15.59
CA ALA A 190 1.55 27.88 -16.64
C ALA A 190 0.63 27.44 -17.80
#